data_AF-A0A6G4I1G0-F1
#
_entry.id   AF-A0A6G4I1G0-F1
#
_cell.length_a   1.000
_cell.length_b   1.000
_cell.length_c   1.000
_cell.angle_alpha   90.00
_cell.angle_beta   90.00
_cell.angle_gamma   90.00
#
_symmetry.space_group_name_H-M   'P 1'
#
loop_
_entity.id
_entity.type
_entity.pdbx_description
1 polymer ?
#
loop_
_entity_poly.entity_id
_entity_poly.type
_entity_poly.pdbx_seq_one_letter_code
_entity_poly.pdbx_strand_id
1 'polypeptide(L)' 'MIINHNLNAMNAHRQMAINTGNNGKAIEKLSSGLRINRAGDDAAGLAISEKMRGQIRGLNQ' A
#
# COMPACT_ATOMS: atom_id res chain seq x y z
N MET A 1 16.34 -37.28 -0.99
CA MET A 1 15.56 -36.34 -1.83
C MET A 1 14.11 -36.69 -1.70
N ILE A 2 13.27 -35.77 -1.20
CA ILE A 2 11.82 -35.98 -1.11
C ILE A 2 11.22 -35.37 -2.37
N ILE A 3 10.71 -36.21 -3.28
CA ILE A 3 10.16 -35.78 -4.59
C ILE A 3 8.77 -35.12 -4.44
N ASN A 4 8.06 -35.38 -3.34
CA ASN A 4 6.67 -34.95 -3.14
C ASN A 4 6.47 -33.45 -2.90
N HIS A 5 7.49 -32.70 -2.46
CA HIS A 5 7.35 -31.28 -2.14
C HIS A 5 8.55 -30.50 -2.64
N ASN A 6 8.30 -29.50 -3.47
CA ASN A 6 9.32 -28.57 -3.93
C ASN A 6 9.28 -27.30 -3.07
N LEU A 7 10.00 -27.33 -1.94
CA LEU A 7 10.05 -26.21 -1.00
C LEU A 7 10.60 -24.92 -1.63
N ASN A 8 11.54 -25.04 -2.58
CA ASN A 8 12.08 -23.88 -3.29
C ASN A 8 11.03 -23.22 -4.19
N ALA A 9 10.25 -24.03 -4.92
CA ALA A 9 9.13 -23.50 -5.71
C ALA A 9 8.05 -22.87 -4.84
N MET A 10 7.73 -23.47 -3.68
CA MET A 10 6.77 -22.88 -2.74
C MET A 10 7.25 -21.55 -2.16
N ASN A 11 8.55 -21.45 -1.84
CA ASN A 11 9.14 -20.19 -1.37
C ASN A 11 9.12 -19.13 -2.48
N ALA A 12 9.54 -19.48 -3.69
CA ALA A 12 9.49 -18.58 -4.84
C ALA A 12 8.06 -18.07 -5.11
N HIS A 13 7.06 -18.95 -5.04
CA HIS A 13 5.65 -18.57 -5.19
C HIS A 13 5.18 -17.62 -4.08
N ARG A 14 5.57 -17.84 -2.82
CA ARG A 14 5.26 -16.94 -1.71
C ARG A 14 5.86 -15.55 -1.92
N GLN A 15 7.13 -15.49 -2.32
CA GLN A 15 7.81 -14.22 -2.60
C GLN A 15 7.19 -13.51 -3.80
N MET A 16 6.82 -14.25 -4.85
CA MET A 16 6.09 -13.71 -5.99
C MET A 16 4.77 -13.07 -5.55
N ALA A 17 3.96 -13.75 -4.75
CA ALA A 17 2.68 -13.21 -4.27
C ALA A 17 2.85 -11.92 -3.45
N ILE A 18 3.87 -11.87 -2.58
CA ILE A 18 4.21 -10.65 -1.82
C ILE A 18 4.60 -9.52 -2.77
N ASN A 19 5.46 -9.79 -3.75
CA ASN A 19 5.90 -8.79 -4.73
C ASN A 19 4.75 -8.29 -5.60
N THR A 20 3.85 -9.16 -6.04
CA THR A 20 2.64 -8.77 -6.78
C THR A 20 1.76 -7.85 -5.94
N GLY A 21 1.55 -8.16 -4.66
CA GLY A 21 0.80 -7.31 -3.74
C GLY A 21 1.44 -5.93 -3.54
N ASN A 22 2.76 -5.88 -3.38
CA ASN A 22 3.51 -4.63 -3.26
C ASN A 22 3.46 -3.79 -4.54
N ASN A 23 3.58 -4.43 -5.71
CA ASN A 23 3.46 -3.76 -7.00
C ASN A 23 2.07 -3.16 -7.20
N GLY A 24 1.01 -3.87 -6.82
CA GLY A 24 -0.36 -3.35 -6.85
C GLY A 24 -0.52 -2.08 -6.00
N LYS A 25 0.03 -2.07 -4.78
CA LYS A 25 0.02 -0.87 -3.92
C LYS A 25 0.84 0.28 -4.50
N ALA A 26 1.97 -0.01 -5.14
CA ALA A 26 2.78 1.02 -5.79
C ALA A 26 2.03 1.67 -6.97
N ILE A 27 1.38 0.85 -7.81
CA ILE A 27 0.55 1.33 -8.91
C ILE A 27 -0.62 2.18 -8.39
N GLU A 28 -1.28 1.77 -7.29
CA GLU A 28 -2.35 2.55 -6.67
C GLU A 28 -1.89 3.96 -6.26
N LYS A 29 -0.69 4.07 -5.66
CA LYS A 29 -0.10 5.37 -5.26
C LYS A 29 0.32 6.21 -6.46
N LEU A 30 0.87 5.59 -7.51
CA LEU A 30 1.21 6.29 -8.75
C LEU A 30 -0.04 6.81 -9.46
N SER A 31 -1.10 6.00 -9.51
CA SER A 31 -2.35 6.36 -10.18
C SER A 31 -3.12 7.45 -9.45
N SER A 32 -3.11 7.48 -8.11
CA SER A 32 -3.79 8.52 -7.34
C SER A 32 -2.96 9.79 -7.20
N GLY A 33 -1.63 9.69 -7.35
CA GLY A 33 -0.69 10.77 -7.04
C GLY A 33 -0.57 11.06 -5.53
N LEU A 34 -1.21 10.27 -4.67
CA LEU A 34 -1.20 10.45 -3.23
C LEU A 34 -0.31 9.40 -2.56
N ARG A 35 0.51 9.84 -1.61
CA ARG A 35 1.34 8.95 -0.79
C ARG A 35 0.50 8.04 0.12
N ILE A 36 -0.62 8.56 0.63
CA ILE A 36 -1.54 7.89 1.56
C ILE A 36 -2.90 7.80 0.87
N ASN A 37 -3.28 6.59 0.47
CA ASN A 37 -4.58 6.35 -0.17
C ASN A 37 -5.62 5.79 0.82
N ARG A 38 -5.16 5.05 1.83
CA ARG A 38 -6.02 4.39 2.82
C ARG A 38 -5.48 4.57 4.22
N ALA A 39 -6.34 4.48 5.23
CA ALA A 39 -5.94 4.53 6.64
C ALA A 39 -4.93 3.42 7.02
N GLY A 40 -4.93 2.30 6.30
CA GLY A 40 -3.95 1.22 6.49
C GLY A 40 -2.53 1.54 6.00
N ASP A 41 -2.36 2.58 5.17
CA ASP A 41 -1.02 3.04 4.76
C ASP A 41 -0.37 3.91 5.84
N ASP A 42 -1.14 4.84 6.41
CA ASP A 42 -0.72 5.78 7.45
C ASP A 42 -1.95 6.44 8.09
N ALA A 43 -2.47 5.85 9.17
CA ALA A 43 -3.69 6.34 9.82
C ALA A 43 -3.52 7.76 10.42
N ALA A 44 -2.36 8.01 11.04
CA ALA A 44 -2.05 9.31 11.63
C ALA A 44 -1.84 10.38 10.54
N GLY A 45 -1.07 10.07 9.51
CA GLY A 45 -0.83 10.95 8.37
C GLY A 45 -2.12 11.27 7.61
N LEU A 46 -3.03 10.30 7.45
CA LEU A 46 -4.33 10.53 6.85
C LEU A 46 -5.16 11.51 7.71
N ALA A 47 -5.27 11.28 9.01
CA ALA A 47 -6.02 12.14 9.91
C ALA A 47 -5.49 13.59 9.92
N ILE A 48 -4.16 13.77 9.90
CA ILE A 48 -3.53 15.09 9.81
C ILE A 48 -3.83 15.73 8.45
N SER A 49 -3.74 14.98 7.35
CA SER A 49 -4.03 15.50 6.00
C SER A 49 -5.47 15.99 5.85
N GLU A 50 -6.44 15.27 6.42
CA GLU A 50 -7.85 15.68 6.41
C GLU A 50 -8.10 16.88 7.34
N LYS A 51 -7.46 16.94 8.51
CA LYS A 51 -7.49 18.13 9.38
C LYS A 51 -6.96 19.36 8.65
N MET A 52 -5.82 19.27 7.98
CA MET A 52 -5.24 20.37 7.20
C MET A 52 -6.14 20.77 6.03
N ARG A 53 -6.73 19.80 5.32
CA ARG A 53 -7.70 20.07 4.25
C ARG A 53 -8.91 20.83 4.76
N GLY A 54 -9.40 20.48 5.95
CA GLY A 54 -10.47 21.23 6.65
C GLY A 54 -10.06 22.66 6.98
N GLN A 55 -8.85 22.87 7.51
CA GLN A 55 -8.32 24.20 7.80
C GLN A 55 -8.19 25.07 6.54
N ILE A 56 -7.65 24.52 5.45
CA ILE A 56 -7.52 25.24 4.17
C ILE A 56 -8.89 25.66 3.62
N ARG A 57 -9.89 24.76 3.66
CA ARG A 57 -11.27 25.09 3.25
C ARG A 57 -11.89 26.17 4.14
N GLY A 58 -11.56 26.18 5.44
CA GLY A 58 -12.02 27.22 6.37
C GLY A 58 -11.36 28.58 6.15
N LEU A 59 -10.12 28.63 5.66
CA LEU A 59 -9.41 29.86 5.32
C LEU A 59 -9.80 30.45 3.96
N ASN A 60 -10.36 29.64 3.06
CA ASN A 60 -10.82 30.04 1.73
C ASN A 60 -12.31 30.49 1.70
N GLN A 61 -12.96 30.56 2.85
CA GLN A 61 -14.29 31.15 3.05
C GLN A 61 -14.14 32.58 3.56
#